data_AF-X8DWA8-F1
#
_entry.id   AF-X8DWA8-F1
#
_cell.length_a   1.000
_cell.length_b   1.000
_cell.length_c   1.000
_cell.angle_alpha   90.00
_cell.angle_beta   90.00
_cell.angle_gamma   90.00
#
_symmetry.space_group_name_H-M   'P 1'
#
loop_
_entity.id
_entity.type
_entity.pdbx_description
1 polymer ?
#
loop_
_entity_poly.entity_id
_entity_poly.type
_entity_poly.pdbx_seq_one_letter_code
_entity_poly.pdbx_strand_id
1 'polypeptide(L)'
;MEAARSLAVESGVTSVTLTAVANRAGVHYSAVRRYFSSHKEVLLHLAAEGWTRWSATVCAALAEPGPAPPPEWPSLWCMASSATPCFAIC
;
A
#
# COMPACT_ATOMS: atom_id res chain seq x y z
N MET A 1 -2.03 -7.98 -13.87
CA MET A 1 -1.92 -7.81 -12.39
C MET A 1 -2.74 -8.83 -11.63
N GLU A 2 -3.97 -9.16 -12.04
CA GLU A 2 -4.81 -10.17 -11.35
C GLU A 2 -4.09 -11.50 -11.07
N ALA A 3 -3.48 -12.10 -12.10
CA ALA A 3 -2.71 -13.34 -11.96
C ALA A 3 -1.60 -13.26 -10.89
N ALA A 4 -0.86 -12.15 -10.86
CA ALA A 4 0.19 -11.94 -9.87
C ALA A 4 -0.38 -11.75 -8.45
N ARG A 5 -1.56 -11.13 -8.33
CA ARG A 5 -2.26 -10.94 -7.06
C ARG A 5 -2.79 -12.26 -6.51
N SER A 6 -3.45 -13.06 -7.35
CA SER A 6 -3.91 -14.41 -7.00
C SER A 6 -2.74 -15.27 -6.52
N LEU A 7 -1.62 -15.28 -7.25
CA LEU A 7 -0.38 -15.96 -6.82
C LEU A 7 0.08 -15.52 -5.42
N ALA A 8 0.18 -14.22 -5.19
CA ALA A 8 0.65 -13.67 -3.93
C ALA A 8 -0.27 -14.03 -2.75
N VAL A 9 -1.59 -14.02 -2.96
CA VAL A 9 -2.59 -14.34 -1.94
C VAL A 9 -2.62 -15.83 -1.63
N GLU A 10 -2.57 -16.68 -2.65
CA GLU A 10 -2.69 -18.13 -2.50
C GLU A 10 -1.41 -18.78 -1.99
N SER A 11 -0.24 -18.26 -2.38
CA SER A 11 1.05 -18.96 -2.22
C SER A 11 2.18 -18.06 -1.74
N GLY A 12 1.89 -16.81 -1.38
CA GLY A 12 2.88 -15.84 -0.90
C GLY A 12 3.65 -15.16 -2.04
N VAL A 13 4.24 -14.01 -1.71
CA VAL A 13 4.93 -13.13 -2.69
C VAL A 13 6.15 -13.77 -3.35
N THR A 14 6.80 -14.74 -2.70
CA THR A 14 7.94 -15.47 -3.25
C THR A 14 7.57 -16.39 -4.40
N SER A 15 6.29 -16.80 -4.50
CA SER A 15 5.77 -17.64 -5.58
C SER A 15 5.50 -16.84 -6.86
N VAL A 16 5.39 -15.51 -6.74
CA VAL A 16 5.20 -14.64 -7.89
C VAL A 16 6.52 -14.67 -8.66
N THR A 17 6.49 -15.14 -9.91
CA THR A 17 7.63 -15.10 -10.82
C THR A 17 7.08 -14.76 -12.20
N LEU A 18 7.89 -14.24 -13.13
CA LEU A 18 7.40 -13.93 -14.48
C LEU A 18 6.81 -15.17 -15.17
N THR A 19 7.41 -16.34 -14.97
CA THR A 19 6.90 -17.62 -15.48
C THR A 19 5.60 -18.03 -14.82
N ALA A 20 5.51 -17.95 -13.48
CA ALA A 20 4.27 -18.28 -12.77
C ALA A 20 3.12 -17.33 -13.17
N VAL A 21 3.41 -16.04 -13.34
CA VAL A 21 2.44 -15.04 -13.80
C VAL A 21 1.99 -15.35 -15.23
N ALA A 22 2.90 -15.72 -16.13
CA ALA A 22 2.56 -16.12 -17.50
C ALA A 22 1.61 -17.32 -17.51
N ASN A 23 1.97 -18.38 -16.77
CA ASN A 23 1.17 -19.60 -16.65
C ASN A 23 -0.22 -19.30 -16.07
N ARG A 24 -0.29 -18.52 -14.99
CA ARG A 24 -1.53 -18.14 -14.30
C ARG A 24 -2.44 -17.30 -15.18
N ALA A 25 -1.88 -16.39 -15.97
CA ALA A 25 -2.64 -15.53 -16.89
C ALA A 25 -3.01 -16.22 -18.21
N GLY A 26 -2.53 -17.45 -18.46
CA GLY A 26 -2.75 -18.15 -19.72
C GLY A 26 -2.09 -17.49 -20.92
N VAL A 27 -0.99 -16.76 -20.71
CA VAL A 27 -0.27 -16.04 -21.77
C VAL A 27 1.14 -16.57 -21.93
N HIS A 28 1.70 -16.42 -23.13
CA HIS A 28 3.08 -16.80 -23.37
C HIS A 28 4.06 -15.89 -22.60
N TYR A 29 5.17 -16.47 -22.14
CA TYR A 29 6.20 -15.75 -21.37
C TYR A 29 6.73 -14.49 -22.07
N SER A 30 6.88 -14.54 -23.40
CA SER A 30 7.34 -13.38 -24.19
C SER A 30 6.38 -12.19 -24.13
N ALA A 31 5.07 -12.41 -23.96
CA ALA A 31 4.11 -11.33 -23.78
C ALA A 31 4.31 -10.65 -22.42
N VAL A 32 4.49 -11.42 -21.35
CA VAL A 32 4.77 -10.88 -20.00
C VAL A 32 6.04 -10.03 -20.00
N ARG A 33 7.10 -10.48 -20.69
CA ARG A 33 8.38 -9.75 -20.79
C ARG A 33 8.28 -8.42 -21.57
N ARG A 34 7.21 -8.18 -22.32
CA ARG A 34 6.94 -6.87 -22.95
C ARG A 34 6.40 -5.85 -21.96
N TYR A 35 5.75 -6.30 -20.88
CA TYR A 35 5.15 -5.45 -19.85
C TYR A 35 6.02 -5.31 -18.61
N PHE A 36 6.80 -6.35 -18.28
CA PHE A 36 7.65 -6.35 -17.10
C PHE A 36 9.07 -6.74 -17.48
N SER A 37 10.01 -5.86 -17.15
CA SER A 37 11.45 -6.07 -17.25
C SER A 37 11.96 -7.11 -16.25
N SER A 38 11.32 -7.24 -15.09
CA SER A 38 11.73 -8.16 -14.03
C SER A 38 10.57 -8.60 -13.14
N HIS A 39 10.77 -9.69 -12.40
CA HIS A 39 9.80 -10.09 -11.38
C HIS A 39 9.67 -9.03 -10.26
N LYS A 40 10.75 -8.33 -9.91
CA LYS A 40 10.71 -7.24 -8.91
C LYS A 40 9.77 -6.12 -9.32
N GLU A 41 9.69 -5.80 -10.62
CA GLU A 41 8.74 -4.81 -11.13
C GLU A 41 7.28 -5.23 -10.89
N VAL A 42 6.96 -6.52 -11.06
CA VAL A 42 5.64 -7.06 -10.72
C VAL A 42 5.34 -6.88 -9.22
N LEU A 43 6.33 -7.15 -8.35
CA LEU A 43 6.18 -6.93 -6.91
C LEU A 43 5.98 -5.45 -6.56
N LEU A 44 6.69 -4.54 -7.24
CA LEU A 44 6.53 -3.10 -7.03
C LEU A 44 5.13 -2.64 -7.42
N HIS A 45 4.59 -3.12 -8.54
CA HIS A 45 3.20 -2.82 -8.91
C HIS A 45 2.20 -3.39 -7.90
N LEU A 46 2.39 -4.63 -7.44
CA LEU A 46 1.55 -5.21 -6.37
C LEU A 46 1.62 -4.39 -5.08
N ALA A 47 2.81 -3.96 -4.68
CA ALA A 47 3.03 -3.14 -3.50
C ALA A 47 2.35 -1.77 -3.65
N ALA A 48 2.49 -1.11 -4.80
CA ALA A 48 1.85 0.17 -5.07
C ALA A 48 0.32 0.09 -5.04
N GLU A 49 -0.26 -0.95 -5.65
CA GLU A 49 -1.71 -1.21 -5.59
C GLU A 49 -2.17 -1.50 -4.16
N GLY A 50 -1.42 -2.33 -3.43
CA GLY A 50 -1.70 -2.67 -2.04
C GLY A 50 -1.65 -1.46 -1.13
N TRP A 51 -0.61 -0.64 -1.27
CA TRP A 51 -0.41 0.59 -0.52
C TRP A 51 -1.55 1.58 -0.76
N THR A 52 -1.91 1.81 -2.03
CA THR A 52 -2.98 2.76 -2.40
C THR A 52 -4.33 2.33 -1.82
N ARG A 53 -4.66 1.04 -1.90
CA ARG A 53 -5.91 0.52 -1.34
C ARG A 53 -5.94 0.65 0.18
N TRP A 54 -4.85 0.23 0.83
CA TRP A 54 -4.74 0.26 2.28
C TRP A 54 -4.78 1.69 2.81
N SER A 55 -4.02 2.61 2.21
CA SER A 55 -4.00 4.01 2.63
C SER A 55 -5.35 4.67 2.43
N ALA A 56 -6.06 4.38 1.33
CA ALA A 56 -7.43 4.87 1.13
C ALA A 56 -8.38 4.37 2.24
N THR A 57 -8.30 3.09 2.62
CA THR A 57 -9.09 2.55 3.74
C THR A 57 -8.75 3.22 5.06
N VAL A 58 -7.46 3.42 5.36
CA VAL A 58 -7.01 4.09 6.59
C VAL A 58 -7.46 5.54 6.61
N CYS A 59 -7.25 6.30 5.53
CA CYS A 59 -7.69 7.69 5.44
C CYS A 59 -9.21 7.82 5.57
N ALA A 60 -9.99 6.91 4.98
CA ALA A 60 -11.44 6.91 5.15
C ALA A 60 -11.84 6.64 6.61
N ALA A 61 -11.21 5.66 7.27
CA ALA A 61 -11.48 5.37 8.68
C ALA A 61 -11.10 6.52 9.62
N LEU A 62 -10.06 7.28 9.30
CA LEU A 62 -9.62 8.46 10.06
C LEU A 62 -10.45 9.73 9.76
N ALA A 63 -11.13 9.77 8.60
CA ALA A 63 -12.00 10.89 8.23
C ALA A 63 -13.36 10.84 8.93
N GLU A 64 -13.76 9.67 9.44
CA GLU A 64 -14.95 9.54 10.27
C GLU A 64 -14.82 10.44 11.52
N PRO A 65 -15.76 11.36 11.76
CA PRO A 65 -15.71 12.20 12.94
C PRO A 65 -15.70 11.32 14.19
N GLY A 66 -14.58 11.36 14.91
CA GLY A 66 -14.50 10.76 16.24
C GLY A 66 -15.50 11.41 17.20
N PRO A 67 -15.71 10.83 18.38
CA PRO A 67 -16.47 11.49 19.44
C PRO A 67 -15.98 12.92 19.61
N ALA A 68 -16.93 13.87 19.77
CA ALA A 68 -16.56 15.25 20.02
C ALA A 68 -15.56 15.27 21.17
N PRO A 69 -14.36 15.84 20.95
CA PRO A 69 -13.34 15.82 21.99
C PRO A 69 -13.85 16.62 23.20
N PRO A 70 -13.47 16.21 24.42
CA PRO A 70 -14.03 16.79 25.64
C PRO A 70 -13.68 18.30 25.68
N PRO A 71 -14.48 19.15 26.35
CA PRO A 71 -14.36 20.61 26.24
C PRO A 71 -12.95 21.18 26.55
N GLU A 72 -12.12 20.45 27.30
CA GLU A 72 -10.71 20.76 27.60
C GLU A 72 -9.71 20.40 26.49
N TRP A 73 -10.13 19.78 25.39
CA TRP A 73 -9.23 19.34 24.33
C TRP A 73 -8.37 20.44 23.67
N PRO A 74 -8.79 21.71 23.53
CA PRO A 74 -7.97 22.73 22.88
C PRO A 74 -6.67 23.02 23.64
N SER A 75 -6.72 23.02 24.99
CA SER A 75 -5.53 23.25 25.81
C SER A 75 -4.60 22.04 25.84
N LEU A 76 -5.15 20.82 25.83
CA LEU A 76 -4.38 19.58 25.68
C LEU A 76 -3.64 19.52 24.33
N TRP A 77 -4.29 19.92 23.23
CA TRP A 77 -3.67 20.01 21.92
C TRP A 77 -2.51 21.02 21.89
N CYS A 78 -2.72 22.23 22.43
CA CYS A 78 -1.66 23.24 22.53
C CYS A 78 -0.44 22.76 23.32
N MET A 79 -0.63 22.03 24.42
CA MET A 79 0.48 21.44 25.19
C MET A 79 1.20 20.32 24.42
N ALA A 80 0.46 19.44 23.73
CA ALA A 80 1.05 18.37 22.92
C ALA A 80 1.82 18.92 21.70
N SER A 81 1.28 19.92 21.00
CA SER A 81 1.93 20.53 19.84
C SER A 81 3.18 21.32 20.22
N SER A 82 3.16 22.02 21.37
CA SER A 82 4.31 22.79 21.86
C SER A 82 5.43 21.90 22.43
N ALA A 83 5.11 20.66 22.83
CA ALA A 83 6.08 19.65 23.24
C ALA A 83 6.77 18.92 22.05
N THR A 84 6.46 19.27 20.80
CA THR A 84 7.09 18.68 19.61
C THR A 84 8.14 19.62 19.01
N PRO A 85 9.43 19.53 19.38
CA PRO A 85 10.48 20.25 18.69
C PRO A 85 10.80 19.56 17.36
N CYS A 86 9.93 19.70 16.35
CA CYS A 86 10.20 19.19 15.00
C CYS A 86 10.07 20.22 13.87
N PHE A 87 9.76 21.48 14.14
CA PHE A 87 9.64 22.52 13.10
C PHE A 87 10.74 23.59 13.17
N ALA A 88 11.99 23.17 13.39
CA ALA A 88 13.15 24.06 13.42
C ALA A 88 14.35 23.55 12.58
N ILE A 89 14.07 22.80 11.50
CA ILE A 89 15.05 22.58 10.42
C ILE A 89 14.34 22.76 9.07
N CYS A 90 14.18 24.02 8.67
CA CYS A 90 14.25 24.48 7.29
C CYS A 90 15.11 25.74 7.30
#